data_AF-A0A915PIC4-F1
#
_entry.id   AF-A0A915PIC4-F1
#
_cell.length_a   1.000
_cell.length_b   1.000
_cell.length_c   1.000
_cell.angle_alpha   90.00
_cell.angle_beta   90.00
_cell.angle_gamma   90.00
#
_symmetry.space_group_name_H-M   'P 1'
#
loop_
_entity.id
_entity.type
_entity.pdbx_description
1 polymer ?
#
loop_
_entity_poly.entity_id
_entity_poly.type
_entity_poly.pdbx_seq_one_letter_code
_entity_poly.pdbx_strand_id
1 'polypeptide(L)'
;MDFSSSMQIFPSWIEFAIQKISDVIFKHPGPVVTMILLCCISHIIFKKIIDPQLYECYKSVLRYEDTLQLLKGELEKDYQEYHWNDPEFCKAYLALYASYRELRMMAKRDYRGHVDPSDKRWNNFDFIKMSKQ
;
A
#
# COMPACT_ATOMS: atom_id res chain seq x y z
N MET A 1 -0.05 -30.28 38.73
CA MET A 1 0.10 -29.07 37.87
C MET A 1 1.34 -29.30 37.05
N ASP A 2 1.15 -29.92 35.89
CA ASP A 2 2.23 -30.46 35.08
C ASP A 2 2.71 -29.41 34.10
N PHE A 3 3.76 -28.69 34.49
CA PHE A 3 4.48 -27.74 33.64
C PHE A 3 5.46 -28.44 32.68
N SER A 4 5.34 -29.77 32.53
CA SER A 4 6.34 -30.66 31.93
C SER A 4 5.98 -31.16 30.52
N SER A 5 4.86 -30.72 29.92
CA SER A 5 4.32 -31.29 28.68
C SER A 5 4.27 -30.33 27.47
N SER A 6 4.84 -29.12 27.56
CA SER A 6 4.70 -28.11 26.48
C SER A 6 5.98 -27.73 25.73
N MET A 7 7.14 -28.35 25.99
CA MET A 7 8.40 -28.07 25.27
C MET A 7 8.85 -29.21 24.32
N GLN A 8 7.94 -29.74 23.51
CA GLN A 8 8.31 -30.39 22.25
C GLN A 8 7.85 -29.50 21.10
N ILE A 9 8.52 -28.35 20.90
CA ILE A 9 8.13 -27.37 19.86
C ILE A 9 9.17 -27.28 18.72
N PHE A 10 10.11 -28.22 18.64
CA PHE A 10 11.02 -28.28 17.48
C PHE A 10 10.92 -29.64 16.79
N PRO A 11 10.28 -29.71 15.60
CA PRO A 11 10.25 -30.94 14.81
C PRO A 11 11.68 -31.35 14.43
N SER A 12 11.96 -32.65 14.46
CA SER A 12 13.30 -33.25 14.24
C SER A 12 13.98 -32.82 12.91
N TRP A 13 13.19 -32.45 11.91
CA TRP A 13 13.71 -31.89 10.65
C TRP A 13 14.42 -30.52 10.82
N ILE A 14 14.08 -29.74 11.86
CA ILE A 14 14.67 -28.42 12.12
C ILE A 14 16.03 -28.63 12.79
N GLU A 15 16.14 -29.57 13.72
CA GLU A 15 17.42 -29.93 14.32
C GLU A 15 18.41 -30.40 13.24
N PHE A 16 17.95 -31.24 12.31
CA PHE A 16 18.74 -31.68 11.16
C PHE A 16 19.12 -30.51 10.23
N ALA A 17 18.19 -29.61 9.94
CA ALA A 17 18.45 -28.42 9.14
C ALA A 17 19.46 -27.49 9.82
N ILE A 18 19.33 -27.26 11.13
CA ILE A 18 20.25 -26.43 11.92
C ILE A 18 21.65 -27.05 11.95
N GLN A 19 21.77 -28.37 12.15
CA GLN A 19 23.07 -29.04 12.12
C GLN A 19 23.74 -28.93 10.75
N LYS A 20 22.99 -29.17 9.66
CA LYS A 20 23.49 -29.00 8.29
C LYS A 20 23.94 -27.58 8.00
N ILE A 21 23.16 -26.58 8.44
CA ILE A 21 23.50 -25.17 8.27
C ILE A 21 24.75 -24.82 9.09
N SER A 22 24.82 -25.26 10.35
CA SER A 22 25.97 -25.07 11.23
C SER A 22 27.25 -25.66 10.63
N ASP A 23 27.21 -26.90 10.14
CA ASP A 23 28.37 -27.54 9.51
C ASP A 23 28.86 -26.77 8.28
N VAL A 24 27.94 -26.25 7.46
CA VAL A 24 28.28 -25.42 6.30
C VAL A 24 28.90 -24.09 6.73
N ILE A 25 28.38 -23.47 7.80
CA ILE A 25 28.91 -22.23 8.39
C ILE A 25 30.34 -22.43 8.90
N PHE A 26 30.58 -23.48 9.69
CA PHE A 26 31.91 -23.76 10.25
C PHE A 26 32.93 -24.19 9.19
N LYS A 27 32.49 -24.94 8.18
CA LYS A 27 33.38 -25.43 7.11
C LYS A 27 33.77 -24.32 6.12
N HIS A 28 32.88 -23.37 5.87
CA HIS A 28 33.07 -22.31 4.86
C HIS A 28 32.60 -20.93 5.36
N PRO A 29 33.25 -20.34 6.39
CA PRO A 29 32.80 -19.08 6.99
C PRO A 29 32.87 -17.89 6.01
N GLY A 30 33.91 -17.83 5.16
CA GLY A 30 34.06 -16.76 4.17
C GLY A 30 32.93 -16.67 3.13
N PRO A 31 32.63 -17.77 2.40
CA PRO A 31 31.48 -17.84 1.48
C PRO A 31 30.14 -17.55 2.16
N VAL A 32 29.96 -17.98 3.40
CA VAL A 32 28.73 -17.75 4.17
C VAL A 32 28.56 -16.27 4.50
N VAL A 33 29.61 -15.61 4.99
CA VAL A 33 29.57 -14.16 5.28
C VAL A 33 29.31 -13.35 4.02
N THR A 34 29.94 -13.72 2.89
CA THR A 34 29.69 -13.04 1.60
C THR A 34 28.25 -13.24 1.10
N MET A 35 27.68 -14.45 1.25
CA MET A 35 26.26 -14.69 0.94
C MET A 35 25.32 -13.87 1.83
N ILE A 36 25.58 -13.80 3.13
CA ILE A 36 24.78 -12.98 4.06
C ILE A 36 24.84 -11.50 3.64
N LEU A 37 26.04 -10.99 3.34
CA LEU A 37 26.22 -9.61 2.87
C LEU A 37 25.44 -9.35 1.57
N LEU A 38 25.50 -10.26 0.60
CA LEU A 38 24.72 -10.16 -0.64
C LEU A 38 23.22 -10.14 -0.37
N CYS A 39 22.73 -11.00 0.53
CA CYS A 39 21.33 -10.99 0.94
C CYS A 39 20.93 -9.68 1.61
N CYS A 40 21.76 -9.13 2.50
CA CYS A 40 21.51 -7.85 3.16
C CYS A 40 21.48 -6.69 2.16
N ILE A 41 22.45 -6.61 1.25
CA ILE A 41 22.50 -5.60 0.20
C ILE A 41 21.27 -5.72 -0.71
N SER A 42 20.93 -6.93 -1.14
CA SER A 42 19.73 -7.18 -1.95
C SER A 42 18.48 -6.70 -1.22
N HIS A 43 18.30 -7.07 0.05
CA HIS A 43 17.16 -6.63 0.85
C HIS A 43 17.06 -5.10 0.94
N ILE A 44 18.18 -4.39 1.13
CA ILE A 44 18.20 -2.93 1.14
C ILE A 44 17.78 -2.36 -0.22
N ILE A 45 18.27 -2.95 -1.32
CA ILE A 45 17.93 -2.53 -2.68
C ILE A 45 16.44 -2.78 -2.96
N PHE A 46 15.92 -3.96 -2.63
CA PHE A 46 14.50 -4.29 -2.76
C PHE A 46 13.65 -3.27 -2.01
N LYS A 47 13.94 -3.03 -0.73
CA LYS A 47 13.17 -2.12 0.11
C LYS A 47 13.24 -0.66 -0.33
N LYS A 48 14.38 -0.22 -0.87
CA LYS A 48 14.61 1.18 -1.21
C LYS A 48 14.24 1.53 -2.64
N ILE A 49 14.37 0.60 -3.57
CA ILE A 49 14.17 0.84 -5.02
C ILE A 49 12.90 0.16 -5.51
N ILE A 50 12.68 -1.11 -5.14
CA ILE A 50 11.57 -1.89 -5.69
C ILE A 50 10.26 -1.53 -5.00
N ASP A 51 10.22 -1.42 -3.67
CA ASP A 51 8.98 -1.07 -2.95
C ASP A 51 8.33 0.24 -3.46
N PRO A 52 9.06 1.36 -3.65
CA PRO A 52 8.45 2.58 -4.18
C PRO A 52 7.96 2.42 -5.63
N GLN A 53 8.73 1.75 -6.48
CA GLN A 53 8.37 1.56 -7.89
C GLN A 53 7.17 0.62 -8.05
N LEU A 54 7.14 -0.48 -7.28
CA LEU A 54 6.03 -1.41 -7.25
C LEU A 54 4.75 -0.72 -6.78
N TYR A 55 4.87 0.14 -5.76
CA TYR A 55 3.73 0.87 -5.22
C TYR A 55 3.15 1.88 -6.22
N GLU A 56 3.98 2.63 -6.94
CA GLU A 56 3.51 3.52 -8.01
C GLU A 56 2.94 2.74 -9.19
N CYS A 57 3.54 1.61 -9.57
CA CYS A 57 3.00 0.70 -10.58
C CYS A 57 1.62 0.17 -10.17
N TYR A 58 1.45 -0.21 -8.91
CA TYR A 58 0.16 -0.67 -8.37
C TYR A 58 -0.93 0.40 -8.49
N LYS A 59 -0.62 1.66 -8.13
CA LYS A 59 -1.56 2.78 -8.32
C LYS A 59 -1.95 2.96 -9.79
N SER A 60 -1.00 2.80 -10.70
CA SER A 60 -1.24 2.89 -12.14
C SER A 60 -2.08 1.73 -12.65
N VAL A 61 -1.82 0.50 -12.21
CA VAL A 61 -2.58 -0.71 -12.58
C VAL A 61 -4.02 -0.63 -12.08
N LEU A 62 -4.22 -0.11 -10.86
CA LEU A 62 -5.55 0.15 -10.32
C LEU A 62 -6.23 1.40 -10.88
N ARG A 63 -5.56 2.12 -11.79
CA ARG A 63 -6.12 3.27 -12.52
C ARG A 63 -6.75 4.31 -11.57
N TYR A 64 -6.00 4.64 -10.50
CA TYR A 64 -6.45 5.61 -9.50
C TYR A 64 -6.77 6.96 -10.14
N GLU A 65 -5.95 7.40 -11.10
CA GLU A 65 -6.17 8.64 -11.82
C GLU A 65 -7.49 8.65 -12.59
N ASP A 66 -7.74 7.62 -13.41
CA ASP A 66 -8.98 7.51 -14.18
C ASP A 66 -10.22 7.45 -13.28
N THR A 67 -10.13 6.69 -12.19
CA THR A 67 -11.23 6.55 -11.22
C THR A 67 -11.50 7.89 -10.53
N LEU A 68 -10.46 8.61 -10.11
CA LEU A 68 -10.60 9.94 -9.53
C LEU A 68 -11.16 10.97 -10.52
N GLN A 69 -10.76 10.90 -11.80
CA GLN A 69 -11.32 11.77 -12.85
C GLN A 69 -12.81 11.50 -13.06
N LEU A 70 -13.22 10.23 -13.08
CA LEU A 70 -14.62 9.85 -13.25
C LEU A 70 -15.47 10.31 -12.06
N LEU A 71 -15.01 10.04 -10.83
CA LEU A 71 -15.69 10.49 -9.61
C LEU A 71 -15.78 12.01 -9.54
N LYS A 72 -14.67 12.71 -9.87
CA LYS A 72 -14.66 14.16 -9.92
C LYS A 72 -15.64 14.69 -10.96
N GLY A 73 -15.68 14.11 -12.15
CA GLY A 73 -16.61 14.50 -13.21
C GLY A 73 -18.07 14.33 -12.79
N GLU A 74 -18.39 13.26 -12.06
CA GLU A 74 -19.74 13.06 -11.52
C GLU A 74 -20.08 14.09 -10.44
N LEU A 75 -19.13 14.42 -9.55
CA LEU A 75 -19.33 15.45 -8.52
C LEU A 75 -19.41 16.87 -9.09
N GLU A 76 -18.77 17.13 -10.23
CA GLU A 76 -18.79 18.44 -10.91
C GLU A 76 -19.97 18.59 -11.88
N LYS A 77 -20.82 17.57 -12.04
CA LYS A 77 -22.02 17.67 -12.88
C LYS A 77 -22.95 18.76 -12.36
N ASP A 78 -23.53 19.47 -13.32
CA ASP A 78 -24.56 20.48 -13.05
C ASP A 78 -25.91 19.80 -12.83
N TYR A 79 -26.12 19.30 -11.61
CA TYR A 79 -27.38 18.70 -11.21
C TYR A 79 -28.46 19.77 -11.03
N GLN A 80 -29.63 19.53 -11.62
CA GLN A 80 -30.77 20.44 -11.52
C GLN A 80 -31.21 20.64 -10.07
N GLU A 81 -31.67 21.84 -9.75
CA GLU A 81 -31.91 22.29 -8.37
C GLU A 81 -32.87 21.37 -7.59
N TYR A 82 -33.86 20.78 -8.28
CA TYR A 82 -34.82 19.86 -7.66
C TYR A 82 -34.19 18.56 -7.15
N HIS A 83 -33.05 18.12 -7.68
CA HIS A 83 -32.35 16.92 -7.19
C HIS A 83 -31.85 17.11 -5.76
N TRP A 84 -31.51 18.35 -5.36
CA TRP A 84 -31.08 18.66 -4.00
C TRP A 84 -32.21 18.62 -2.97
N ASN A 85 -33.47 18.65 -3.42
CA ASN A 85 -34.62 18.48 -2.54
C ASN A 85 -34.93 17.01 -2.25
N ASP A 86 -34.31 16.07 -2.97
CA ASP A 86 -34.42 14.64 -2.71
C ASP A 86 -33.37 14.20 -1.67
N PRO A 87 -33.80 13.74 -0.47
CA PRO A 87 -32.87 13.26 0.55
C PRO A 87 -32.05 12.05 0.12
N GLU A 88 -32.59 11.18 -0.74
CA GLU A 88 -31.86 9.99 -1.21
C GLU A 88 -30.72 10.39 -2.13
N PHE A 89 -30.98 11.31 -3.07
CA PHE A 89 -29.96 11.91 -3.92
C PHE A 89 -28.85 12.59 -3.08
N CYS A 90 -29.21 13.44 -2.13
CA CYS A 90 -28.24 14.11 -1.26
C CYS A 90 -27.35 13.11 -0.50
N LYS A 91 -27.94 12.03 0.01
CA LYS A 91 -27.20 10.97 0.71
C LYS A 91 -26.25 10.24 -0.22
N ALA A 92 -26.68 9.90 -1.43
CA ALA A 92 -25.84 9.26 -2.44
C ALA A 92 -24.69 10.18 -2.89
N TYR A 93 -24.96 11.46 -3.11
CA TYR A 93 -23.94 12.46 -3.45
C TYR A 93 -22.89 12.60 -2.35
N LEU A 94 -23.30 12.66 -1.08
CA LEU A 94 -22.36 12.69 0.05
C LEU A 94 -21.53 11.42 0.18
N ALA A 95 -22.12 10.24 -0.08
CA ALA A 95 -21.39 8.98 -0.09
C ALA A 95 -20.36 8.92 -1.23
N LEU A 96 -20.71 9.46 -2.41
CA LEU A 96 -19.80 9.60 -3.54
C LEU A 96 -18.63 10.54 -3.20
N TYR A 97 -18.92 11.68 -2.59
CA TYR A 97 -17.90 12.63 -2.14
C TYR A 97 -16.98 12.04 -1.07
N ALA A 98 -17.52 11.27 -0.12
CA ALA A 98 -16.73 10.55 0.88
C ALA A 98 -15.76 9.55 0.21
N SER A 99 -16.28 8.74 -0.71
CA SER A 99 -15.49 7.76 -1.46
C SER A 99 -14.38 8.43 -2.30
N TYR A 100 -14.71 9.55 -2.95
CA TYR A 100 -13.74 10.38 -3.68
C TYR A 100 -12.62 10.88 -2.76
N ARG A 101 -12.96 11.39 -1.58
CA ARG A 101 -11.98 11.87 -0.60
C ARG A 101 -11.06 10.75 -0.11
N GLU A 102 -11.60 9.57 0.16
CA GLU A 102 -10.81 8.41 0.59
C GLU A 102 -9.84 7.96 -0.49
N LEU A 103 -10.32 7.79 -1.73
CA LEU A 103 -9.48 7.40 -2.85
C LEU A 103 -8.38 8.44 -3.11
N ARG A 104 -8.68 9.73 -3.00
CA ARG A 104 -7.70 10.81 -3.11
C ARG A 104 -6.61 10.72 -2.04
N MET A 105 -7.01 10.47 -0.79
CA MET A 105 -6.04 10.30 0.32
C MET A 105 -5.15 9.08 0.09
N MET A 106 -5.70 7.99 -0.44
CA MET A 106 -4.91 6.80 -0.81
C MET A 106 -3.98 7.06 -2.00
N ALA A 107 -4.41 7.86 -2.98
CA ALA A 107 -3.58 8.22 -4.13
C ALA A 107 -2.36 9.05 -3.74
N LYS A 108 -2.54 10.02 -2.82
CA LYS A 108 -1.47 10.87 -2.25
C LYS A 108 -0.58 10.17 -1.23
N ARG A 109 -0.96 8.96 -0.79
CA ARG A 109 -0.18 8.16 0.14
C ARG A 109 1.07 7.64 -0.55
N ASP A 110 2.21 7.61 0.13
CA ASP A 110 3.44 6.99 -0.35
C ASP A 110 3.52 5.51 0.07
N TYR A 111 4.56 4.82 -0.39
CA TYR A 111 4.80 3.41 -0.07
C TYR A 111 5.06 3.16 1.42
N ARG A 112 5.38 4.20 2.21
CA ARG A 112 5.57 4.15 3.67
C ARG A 112 4.29 4.46 4.43
N GLY A 113 3.25 4.88 3.73
CA GLY A 113 1.96 5.22 4.28
C GLY A 113 1.78 6.69 4.65
N HIS A 114 2.74 7.57 4.36
CA HIS A 114 2.65 9.01 4.57
C HIS A 114 1.94 9.68 3.40
N VAL A 115 1.08 10.66 3.70
CA VAL A 115 0.41 11.46 2.68
C VAL A 115 1.28 12.66 2.37
N ASP A 116 1.73 12.79 1.12
CA ASP A 116 2.44 13.98 0.67
C ASP A 116 1.44 15.04 0.17
N PRO A 117 1.21 16.13 0.93
CA PRO A 117 0.30 17.19 0.50
C PRO A 117 0.84 18.00 -0.69
N SER A 118 2.14 17.88 -1.01
CA SER A 118 2.82 18.64 -2.04
C SER A 118 3.01 17.90 -3.37
N ASP A 119 2.52 16.65 -3.49
CA ASP A 119 2.60 15.89 -4.74
C ASP A 119 1.73 16.53 -5.83
N LYS A 120 2.41 17.25 -6.74
CA LYS A 120 1.81 17.98 -7.85
C LYS A 120 0.95 17.11 -8.76
N ARG A 121 1.20 15.80 -8.83
CA ARG A 121 0.43 14.87 -9.69
C ARG A 121 -1.04 14.83 -9.30
N TRP A 122 -1.34 14.99 -8.00
CA TRP A 122 -2.70 14.84 -7.47
C TRP A 122 -3.39 16.17 -7.14
N ASN A 123 -2.71 17.31 -7.29
CA ASN A 123 -3.25 18.64 -6.95
C ASN A 123 -4.52 18.99 -7.75
N ASN A 124 -4.65 18.47 -8.97
CA ASN A 124 -5.84 18.68 -9.79
C ASN A 124 -7.12 18.10 -9.15
N PHE A 125 -7.00 17.16 -8.22
CA PHE A 125 -8.10 16.54 -7.49
C PHE A 125 -8.36 17.20 -6.12
N ASP A 126 -7.61 18.22 -5.74
CA ASP A 126 -7.84 18.93 -4.48
C ASP A 126 -9.06 19.83 -4.53
N PHE A 127 -9.37 20.35 -5.71
CA PHE A 127 -10.48 21.27 -5.94
C PHE A 127 -11.53 20.63 -6.85
N ILE A 128 -12.77 20.62 -6.35
CA ILE A 128 -13.96 20.34 -7.14
C ILE A 128 -14.51 21.70 -7.57
N LYS A 129 -14.57 21.93 -8.87
CA LYS A 129 -15.22 23.09 -9.46
C LYS A 129 -16.71 22.82 -9.45
N MET A 130 -17.40 23.34 -8.45
CA MET A 130 -18.85 23.50 -8.54
C MET A 130 -19.09 24.47 -9.70
N SER A 131 -19.76 24.00 -10.75
CA SER A 131 -20.30 24.87 -11.80
C SER A 131 -21.01 26.03 -11.11
N LYS A 132 -20.46 27.24 -11.22
CA LYS A 132 -21.16 28.44 -10.76
C LYS A 132 -22.28 28.68 -11.76
N GLN A 133 -23.51 28.71 -11.25
CA GLN A 133 -24.59 29.51 -11.84
C GLN A 133 -24.09 30.92 -12.17
#